data_AF-A0A7J4J7X5-F1
#
_entry.id   AF-A0A7J4J7X5-F1
#
_cell.length_a   1.000
_cell.length_b   1.000
_cell.length_c   1.000
_cell.angle_alpha   90.00
_cell.angle_beta   90.00
_cell.angle_gamma   90.00
#
_symmetry.space_group_name_H-M   'P 1'
#
loop_
_entity.id
_entity.type
_entity.pdbx_description
1 polymer ?
#
loop_
_entity_poly.entity_id
_entity_poly.type
_entity_poly.pdbx_seq_one_letter_code
_entity_poly.pdbx_strand_id
1 'polypeptide(L)'
;MKKEHGQLLTAFLAVLFGIFALVRFIPTIELAVGFLSLTFGLVAIVWAYRAKNSLSEGTDLRDYTTYFLFSLIFIVLFSVWDTVLFVFEWSKYLIMPNKFLLYPKYFFITAAYLIFAFASYKILYVGKQFGFHPQVKRMSLRKRKRA
;
A
#
# COMPACT_ATOMS: atom_id res chain seq x y z
N MET A 1 31.24 7.87 0.66
CA MET A 1 30.85 7.90 -0.77
C MET A 1 30.90 6.55 -1.49
N LYS A 2 31.95 5.69 -1.40
CA LYS A 2 32.00 4.42 -2.17
C LYS A 2 30.95 3.35 -1.80
N LYS A 3 30.48 3.31 -0.54
CA LYS A 3 29.49 2.31 -0.08
C LYS A 3 28.08 2.51 -0.66
N GLU A 4 27.64 3.76 -0.80
CA GLU A 4 26.28 4.07 -1.28
C GLU A 4 26.09 3.75 -2.76
N HIS A 5 27.11 4.00 -3.59
CA HIS A 5 27.04 3.71 -5.02
C HIS A 5 27.00 2.20 -5.29
N GLY A 6 27.73 1.40 -4.50
CA GLY A 6 27.66 -0.06 -4.57
C GLY A 6 26.28 -0.60 -4.19
N GLN A 7 25.68 -0.06 -3.13
CA GLN A 7 24.32 -0.44 -2.70
C GLN A 7 23.26 -0.10 -3.76
N LEU A 8 23.34 1.10 -4.34
CA LEU A 8 22.45 1.53 -5.43
C LEU A 8 22.58 0.63 -6.67
N LEU A 9 23.81 0.26 -7.04
CA LEU A 9 24.05 -0.61 -8.20
C LEU A 9 23.54 -2.04 -7.96
N THR A 10 23.73 -2.59 -6.76
CA THR A 10 23.15 -3.88 -6.38
C THR A 10 21.62 -3.85 -6.34
N ALA A 11 21.02 -2.76 -5.86
CA ALA A 11 19.58 -2.60 -5.85
C ALA A 11 19.01 -2.49 -7.27
N PHE A 12 19.69 -1.74 -8.14
CA PHE A 12 19.32 -1.60 -9.54
C PHE A 12 19.40 -2.93 -10.30
N LEU A 13 20.48 -3.70 -10.10
CA LEU A 13 20.62 -5.04 -10.67
C LEU A 13 19.55 -6.00 -10.14
N ALA A 14 19.22 -5.94 -8.84
CA ALA A 14 18.16 -6.76 -8.26
C ALA A 14 16.78 -6.43 -8.86
N VAL A 15 16.48 -5.15 -9.09
CA VAL A 15 15.23 -4.74 -9.76
C VAL A 15 15.20 -5.22 -11.20
N LEU A 16 16.28 -5.05 -11.98
CA LEU A 16 16.36 -5.55 -13.35
C LEU A 16 16.23 -7.07 -13.42
N PHE A 17 16.86 -7.79 -12.50
CA PHE A 17 16.77 -9.24 -12.42
C PHE A 17 15.36 -9.69 -12.03
N GLY A 18 14.69 -8.97 -11.11
CA GLY A 18 13.30 -9.18 -10.77
C GLY A 18 12.39 -9.00 -11.99
N ILE A 19 12.52 -7.91 -12.74
CA ILE A 19 11.74 -7.66 -13.97
C ILE A 19 12.02 -8.74 -15.03
N PHE A 20 13.29 -9.10 -15.23
CA PHE A 20 13.66 -10.17 -16.16
C PHE A 20 13.05 -11.51 -15.77
N ALA A 21 13.07 -11.86 -14.47
CA ALA A 21 12.45 -13.07 -13.97
C ALA A 21 10.92 -13.05 -14.19
N LEU A 22 10.26 -11.92 -13.98
CA LEU A 22 8.83 -11.77 -14.29
C LEU A 22 8.54 -12.02 -15.78
N VAL A 23 9.32 -11.43 -16.68
CA VAL A 23 9.12 -11.60 -18.14
C VAL A 23 9.44 -13.03 -18.61
N ARG A 24 10.43 -13.68 -18.01
CA ARG A 24 10.91 -15.00 -18.47
C ARG A 24 10.14 -16.18 -17.90
N PHE A 25 9.74 -16.10 -16.64
CA PHE A 25 9.14 -17.23 -15.92
C PHE A 25 7.62 -17.12 -15.74
N ILE A 26 7.04 -15.93 -15.94
CA ILE A 26 5.59 -15.78 -15.77
C ILE A 26 4.86 -15.95 -17.10
N PRO A 27 3.93 -16.92 -17.20
CA PRO A 27 3.24 -17.22 -18.44
C PRO A 27 2.14 -16.20 -18.80
N THR A 28 1.60 -15.45 -17.82
CA THR A 28 0.50 -14.50 -18.03
C THR A 28 0.73 -13.15 -17.35
N ILE A 29 0.22 -12.07 -17.97
CA ILE A 29 0.32 -10.72 -17.42
C ILE A 29 -0.38 -10.63 -16.05
N GLU A 30 -1.46 -11.37 -15.85
CA GLU A 30 -2.23 -11.38 -14.58
C GLU A 30 -1.39 -11.88 -13.40
N LEU A 31 -0.59 -12.94 -13.59
CA LEU A 31 0.33 -13.43 -12.56
C LEU A 31 1.43 -12.42 -12.27
N ALA A 32 1.97 -11.76 -13.30
CA ALA A 32 3.00 -10.74 -13.14
C ALA A 32 2.48 -9.55 -12.31
N VAL A 33 1.26 -9.09 -12.61
CA VAL A 33 0.59 -8.05 -11.82
C VAL A 33 0.32 -8.52 -10.39
N GLY A 34 -0.10 -9.78 -10.20
CA GLY A 34 -0.32 -10.37 -8.88
C GLY A 34 0.95 -10.36 -8.02
N PHE A 35 2.06 -10.89 -8.54
CA PHE A 35 3.34 -10.91 -7.82
C PHE A 35 3.90 -9.50 -7.57
N LEU A 36 3.84 -8.61 -8.55
CA LEU A 36 4.25 -7.21 -8.36
C LEU A 36 3.41 -6.53 -7.27
N SER A 37 2.09 -6.68 -7.31
CA SER A 37 1.19 -6.09 -6.31
C SER A 37 1.48 -6.63 -4.91
N LEU A 38 1.77 -7.92 -4.77
CA LEU A 38 2.15 -8.53 -3.50
C LEU A 38 3.49 -7.98 -2.97
N THR A 39 4.51 -7.89 -3.82
CA THR A 39 5.83 -7.37 -3.39
C THR A 39 5.73 -5.91 -2.94
N PHE A 40 5.10 -5.04 -3.71
CA PHE A 40 4.89 -3.64 -3.31
C PHE A 40 3.98 -3.51 -2.10
N GLY A 41 2.95 -4.34 -1.99
CA GLY A 41 2.06 -4.37 -0.83
C GLY A 41 2.79 -4.73 0.47
N LEU A 42 3.65 -5.74 0.45
CA LEU A 42 4.48 -6.11 1.60
C LEU A 42 5.46 -4.99 1.98
N VAL A 43 6.12 -4.38 1.00
CA VAL A 43 7.00 -3.23 1.23
C VAL A 43 6.23 -2.07 1.85
N ALA A 44 5.02 -1.77 1.35
CA ALA A 44 4.16 -0.73 1.89
C ALA A 44 3.79 -1.00 3.36
N ILE A 45 3.47 -2.24 3.72
CA ILE A 45 3.21 -2.64 5.12
C ILE A 45 4.44 -2.40 6.00
N VAL A 46 5.64 -2.81 5.55
CA VAL A 46 6.88 -2.61 6.31
C VAL A 46 7.14 -1.12 6.56
N TRP A 47 6.98 -0.28 5.54
CA TRP A 47 7.14 1.16 5.69
C TRP A 47 6.07 1.79 6.58
N ALA A 48 4.80 1.41 6.42
CA ALA A 48 3.71 1.88 7.27
C ALA A 48 3.92 1.47 8.74
N TYR A 49 4.40 0.26 8.98
CA TYR A 49 4.73 -0.23 10.32
C TYR A 49 5.89 0.56 10.95
N ARG A 50 6.97 0.80 10.18
CA ARG A 50 8.08 1.65 10.63
C ARG A 50 7.62 3.08 10.92
N ALA A 51 6.77 3.65 10.06
CA ALA A 51 6.19 4.97 10.25
C ALA A 51 5.38 5.02 11.55
N LYS A 52 4.52 4.03 11.80
CA LYS A 52 3.75 3.92 13.06
C LYS A 52 4.66 3.91 14.29
N ASN A 53 5.74 3.12 14.27
CA ASN A 53 6.66 2.99 15.40
C ASN A 53 7.52 4.25 15.62
N SER A 54 7.66 5.11 14.61
CA SER A 54 8.33 6.42 14.75
C SER A 54 7.45 7.48 15.43
N LEU A 55 6.15 7.21 15.60
CA LEU A 55 5.19 8.15 16.17
C LEU A 55 4.96 7.87 17.66
N SER A 56 4.82 8.94 18.44
CA SER A 56 4.52 8.87 19.87
C SER A 56 3.18 8.18 20.14
N GLU A 57 3.13 7.43 21.25
CA GLU A 57 1.93 6.74 21.73
C GLU A 57 0.79 7.76 21.97
N GLY A 58 -0.45 7.39 21.64
CA GLY A 58 -1.63 8.23 21.88
C GLY A 58 -1.81 9.42 20.94
N THR A 59 -0.98 9.59 19.91
CA THR A 59 -1.17 10.65 18.91
C THR A 59 -2.22 10.26 17.87
N ASP A 60 -3.08 11.22 17.47
CA ASP A 60 -4.08 11.01 16.41
C ASP A 60 -3.45 10.56 15.08
N LEU A 61 -2.20 10.95 14.82
CA LEU A 61 -1.43 10.54 13.64
C LEU A 61 -1.01 9.06 13.70
N ARG A 62 -0.68 8.54 14.90
CA ARG A 62 -0.38 7.11 15.10
C ARG A 62 -1.63 6.25 14.95
N ASP A 63 -2.78 6.76 15.40
CA ASP A 63 -4.08 6.11 15.19
C ASP A 63 -4.42 6.04 13.69
N TYR A 64 -4.30 7.16 12.97
CA TYR A 64 -4.45 7.19 11.52
C TYR A 64 -3.55 6.15 10.83
N THR A 65 -2.27 6.13 11.18
CA THR A 65 -1.29 5.20 10.59
C THR A 65 -1.66 3.75 10.90
N THR A 66 -2.27 3.48 12.05
CA THR A 66 -2.77 2.15 12.40
C THR A 66 -3.95 1.72 11.53
N TYR A 67 -4.96 2.58 11.32
CA TYR A 67 -6.07 2.29 10.41
C TYR A 67 -5.57 2.10 8.97
N PHE A 68 -4.64 2.96 8.52
CA PHE A 68 -4.03 2.83 7.21
C PHE A 68 -3.28 1.49 7.06
N LEU A 69 -2.51 1.08 8.06
CA LEU A 69 -1.82 -0.22 8.07
C LEU A 69 -2.81 -1.39 7.99
N PHE A 70 -3.91 -1.34 8.75
CA PHE A 70 -4.98 -2.35 8.63
C PHE A 70 -5.57 -2.40 7.22
N SER A 71 -5.87 -1.25 6.60
CA SER A 71 -6.37 -1.25 5.22
C SER A 71 -5.38 -1.88 4.24
N LEU A 72 -4.07 -1.61 4.39
CA LEU A 72 -3.02 -2.21 3.57
C LEU A 72 -2.96 -3.74 3.75
N ILE A 73 -3.10 -4.23 4.98
CA ILE A 73 -3.15 -5.69 5.24
C ILE A 73 -4.32 -6.32 4.49
N PHE A 74 -5.52 -5.72 4.55
CA PHE A 74 -6.69 -6.27 3.85
C PHE A 74 -6.53 -6.23 2.31
N ILE A 75 -5.91 -5.18 1.76
CA ILE A 75 -5.59 -5.11 0.32
C ILE A 75 -4.60 -6.21 -0.06
N VAL A 76 -3.57 -6.45 0.76
CA VAL A 76 -2.61 -7.54 0.51
C VAL A 76 -3.29 -8.90 0.61
N LEU A 77 -4.16 -9.13 1.60
CA LEU A 77 -4.94 -10.38 1.70
C LEU A 77 -5.84 -10.60 0.47
N PHE A 78 -6.49 -9.54 -0.02
CA PHE A 78 -7.21 -9.57 -1.29
C PHE A 78 -6.30 -9.99 -2.44
N SER A 79 -5.12 -9.38 -2.57
CA SER A 79 -4.16 -9.68 -3.63
C SER A 79 -3.63 -11.12 -3.53
N VAL A 80 -3.39 -11.63 -2.32
CA VAL A 80 -2.97 -13.02 -2.09
C VAL A 80 -4.07 -13.96 -2.54
N TRP A 81 -5.31 -13.72 -2.09
CA TRP A 81 -6.44 -14.58 -2.45
C TRP A 81 -6.68 -14.59 -3.95
N ASP A 82 -6.65 -13.42 -4.61
CA ASP A 82 -6.85 -13.33 -6.06
C ASP A 82 -5.74 -14.06 -6.84
N THR A 83 -4.49 -13.91 -6.41
CA THR A 83 -3.35 -14.62 -7.02
C THR A 83 -3.48 -16.14 -6.82
N VAL A 84 -3.92 -16.60 -5.65
CA VAL A 84 -4.17 -18.04 -5.37
C VAL A 84 -5.28 -18.58 -6.27
N LEU A 85 -6.40 -17.87 -6.40
CA LEU A 85 -7.49 -18.28 -7.30
C LEU A 85 -7.03 -18.43 -8.74
N PHE A 86 -6.11 -17.57 -9.19
CA PHE A 86 -5.54 -17.61 -10.52
C PHE A 86 -4.52 -18.74 -10.70
N VAL A 87 -3.54 -18.88 -9.79
CA VAL A 87 -2.47 -19.90 -9.86
C VAL A 87 -3.04 -21.31 -9.87
N PHE A 88 -4.05 -21.58 -9.06
CA PHE A 88 -4.64 -22.92 -8.95
C PHE A 88 -5.75 -23.18 -9.98
N GLU A 89 -6.01 -22.24 -10.90
CA GLU A 89 -7.13 -22.27 -11.85
C GLU A 89 -8.49 -22.58 -11.17
N TRP A 90 -8.63 -22.27 -9.87
CA TRP A 90 -9.88 -22.49 -9.13
C TRP A 90 -11.02 -21.66 -9.71
N SER A 91 -10.69 -20.54 -10.37
CA SER A 91 -11.61 -19.75 -11.20
C SER A 91 -12.30 -20.56 -12.29
N LYS A 92 -11.62 -21.55 -12.86
CA LYS A 92 -12.10 -22.33 -14.00
C LYS A 92 -12.75 -23.64 -13.57
N TYR A 93 -12.18 -24.32 -12.59
CA TYR A 93 -12.63 -25.67 -12.18
C TYR A 93 -13.63 -25.68 -11.02
N LEU A 94 -13.52 -24.74 -10.07
CA LEU A 94 -14.25 -24.79 -8.79
C LEU A 94 -15.29 -23.66 -8.67
N ILE A 95 -15.03 -22.51 -9.29
CA ILE A 95 -15.90 -21.32 -9.25
C ILE A 95 -17.09 -21.43 -10.20
N MET A 96 -16.95 -22.11 -11.35
CA MET A 96 -18.03 -22.26 -12.33
C MET A 96 -19.25 -23.06 -11.80
N PRO A 97 -19.07 -24.12 -10.98
CA PRO A 97 -20.19 -24.78 -10.28
C PRO A 97 -20.52 -24.17 -8.91
N ASN A 98 -19.54 -23.62 -8.17
CA ASN A 98 -19.73 -23.06 -6.83
C ASN A 98 -19.03 -21.70 -6.68
N LYS A 99 -19.80 -20.61 -6.82
CA LYS A 99 -19.32 -19.21 -6.68
C LYS A 99 -18.78 -18.86 -5.28
N PHE A 100 -18.77 -19.80 -4.34
CA PHE A 100 -18.40 -19.56 -2.94
C PHE A 100 -16.95 -19.06 -2.75
N LEU A 101 -16.01 -19.51 -3.59
CA LEU A 101 -14.60 -19.10 -3.48
C LEU A 101 -14.33 -17.64 -3.92
N LEU A 102 -15.32 -16.97 -4.53
CA LEU A 102 -15.23 -15.56 -4.87
C LEU A 102 -15.58 -14.65 -3.67
N TYR A 103 -16.35 -15.12 -2.68
CA TYR A 103 -16.79 -14.26 -1.56
C TYR A 103 -15.64 -13.70 -0.71
N PRO A 104 -14.58 -14.47 -0.36
CA PRO A 104 -13.47 -13.94 0.43
C PRO A 104 -12.80 -12.74 -0.26
N LYS A 105 -12.65 -12.78 -1.59
CA LYS A 105 -12.13 -11.67 -2.39
C LYS A 105 -12.94 -10.40 -2.15
N TYR A 106 -14.26 -10.48 -2.30
CA TYR A 106 -15.15 -9.33 -2.12
C TYR A 106 -15.20 -8.85 -0.67
N PHE A 107 -15.13 -9.77 0.30
CA PHE A 107 -15.07 -9.44 1.71
C PHE A 107 -13.81 -8.62 2.05
N PHE A 108 -12.62 -9.09 1.63
CA PHE A 108 -11.36 -8.41 1.94
C PHE A 108 -11.31 -7.00 1.34
N ILE A 109 -11.71 -6.82 0.09
CA ILE A 109 -11.69 -5.50 -0.54
C ILE A 109 -12.73 -4.55 0.06
N THR A 110 -13.91 -5.05 0.43
CA THR A 110 -14.95 -4.23 1.08
C THR A 110 -14.49 -3.79 2.47
N ALA A 111 -13.91 -4.71 3.26
CA ALA A 111 -13.33 -4.39 4.55
C ALA A 111 -12.19 -3.37 4.44
N ALA A 112 -11.32 -3.52 3.43
CA ALA A 112 -10.26 -2.55 3.14
C ALA A 112 -10.84 -1.15 2.88
N TYR A 113 -11.86 -1.03 2.04
CA TYR A 113 -12.49 0.26 1.74
C TYR A 113 -13.16 0.90 2.94
N LEU A 114 -13.84 0.11 3.79
CA LEU A 114 -14.45 0.62 5.02
C LEU A 114 -13.37 1.20 5.96
N ILE A 115 -12.31 0.45 6.22
CA ILE A 115 -11.21 0.90 7.07
C ILE A 115 -10.51 2.13 6.47
N PHE A 116 -10.34 2.15 5.15
CA PHE A 116 -9.73 3.28 4.46
C PHE A 116 -10.58 4.55 4.54
N ALA A 117 -11.91 4.43 4.53
CA ALA A 117 -12.81 5.56 4.76
C ALA A 117 -12.63 6.13 6.18
N PHE A 118 -12.53 5.27 7.21
CA PHE A 118 -12.21 5.71 8.57
C PHE A 118 -10.83 6.37 8.67
N ALA A 119 -9.81 5.82 8.01
CA ALA A 119 -8.50 6.44 7.93
C ALA A 119 -8.56 7.82 7.27
N SER A 120 -9.33 7.96 6.18
CA SER A 120 -9.54 9.22 5.46
C SER A 120 -10.26 10.27 6.32
N TYR A 121 -11.19 9.85 7.18
CA TYR A 121 -11.79 10.74 8.17
C TYR A 121 -10.78 11.20 9.22
N LYS A 122 -9.93 10.31 9.73
CA LYS A 122 -8.90 10.64 10.71
C LYS A 122 -7.84 11.60 10.17
N ILE A 123 -7.39 11.45 8.92
CA ILE A 123 -6.42 12.38 8.33
C ILE A 123 -6.99 13.79 8.18
N LEU A 124 -8.31 13.94 7.92
CA LEU A 124 -8.97 15.24 7.93
C LEU A 124 -8.90 15.89 9.32
N TYR A 125 -9.10 15.11 10.37
CA TYR A 125 -9.03 15.60 11.75
C TYR A 125 -7.61 16.03 12.13
N VAL A 126 -6.61 15.20 11.82
CA VAL A 126 -5.18 15.54 11.95
C VAL A 126 -4.86 16.82 11.14
N GLY A 127 -5.36 16.91 9.92
CA GLY A 127 -5.21 18.08 9.06
C GLY A 127 -5.86 19.34 9.62
N LYS A 128 -6.86 19.25 10.49
CA LYS A 128 -7.41 20.42 11.22
C LYS A 128 -6.57 20.80 12.43
N GLN A 129 -5.99 19.82 13.14
CA GLN A 129 -5.15 20.06 14.33
C GLN A 129 -3.76 20.60 13.97
N PHE A 130 -3.11 20.00 12.97
CA PHE A 130 -1.78 20.37 12.49
C PHE A 130 -1.83 21.23 11.22
N GLY A 131 -3.03 21.48 10.70
CA GLY A 131 -3.26 22.35 9.56
C GLY A 131 -2.72 23.73 9.84
N PHE A 132 -1.54 24.00 9.31
CA PHE A 132 -0.90 25.29 9.27
C PHE A 132 -1.70 26.33 8.46
N HIS A 133 -3.03 26.21 8.30
CA HIS A 133 -3.87 27.21 7.64
C HIS A 133 -3.58 28.65 8.12
N PRO A 134 -3.39 28.93 9.43
CA PRO A 134 -3.00 30.26 9.89
C PRO A 134 -1.57 30.63 9.46
N GLN A 135 -0.64 29.68 9.47
CA GLN A 135 0.79 29.92 9.24
C GLN A 135 1.14 30.00 7.74
N VAL A 136 0.51 29.19 6.89
CA VAL A 136 0.56 29.27 5.43
C VAL A 136 -0.09 30.58 4.95
N LYS A 137 -1.21 31.00 5.55
CA LYS A 137 -1.83 32.32 5.27
C LYS A 137 -0.92 33.48 5.66
N ARG A 138 -0.19 33.38 6.79
CA ARG A 138 0.83 34.38 7.15
C ARG A 138 2.02 34.38 6.19
N MET A 139 2.50 33.21 5.75
CA MET A 139 3.60 33.12 4.78
C MET A 139 3.21 33.68 3.41
N SER A 140 2.00 33.40 2.91
CA SER A 140 1.52 33.94 1.63
C SER A 140 1.34 35.46 1.67
N LEU A 141 0.82 35.99 2.78
CA LEU A 141 0.73 37.45 3.01
C LEU A 141 2.12 38.11 3.10
N ARG A 142 3.10 37.45 3.73
CA ARG A 142 4.49 37.95 3.82
C ARG A 142 5.19 37.94 2.47
N LYS A 143 4.87 36.96 1.61
CA LYS A 143 5.38 36.87 0.22
C LYS A 143 4.78 37.99 -0.65
N ARG A 144 3.49 38.31 -0.46
CA ARG A 144 2.81 39.42 -1.15
C ARG A 144 3.28 40.82 -0.73
N LYS A 145 3.78 41.00 0.50
CA LYS A 145 4.37 42.28 0.97
C LYS A 145 5.80 42.51 0.49
N ARG A 146 6.44 41.50 -0.13
CA ARG A 146 7.82 41.57 -0.63
C ARG A 146 7.91 41.59 -2.17
N ALA A 147 6.76 41.53 -2.85
CA ALA A 147 6.61 41.74 -4.29
C ALA A 147 5.95 43.10 -4.51
#